data_AF-A0A1V9KIW1-F1
#
_entry.id   AF-A0A1V9KIW1-F1
#
_cell.length_a   1.000
_cell.length_b   1.000
_cell.length_c   1.000
_cell.angle_alpha   90.00
_cell.angle_beta   90.00
_cell.angle_gamma   90.00
#
_symmetry.space_group_name_H-M   'P 1'
#
loop_
_entity.id
_entity.type
_entity.pdbx_description
1 polymer ?
#
loop_
_entity_poly.entity_id
_entity_poly.type
_entity_poly.pdbx_seq_one_letter_code
_entity_poly.pdbx_strand_id
1 'polypeptide(L)'
;MSTTEESVAFDSVAQPLRKYAENPSAFLALNSGTEYFLAPGTEGFVAYRTAGGYLVQFGGVFGPEGEQEKLLKAFLEFARAKRRKVCAIQLQRSDADLYARCGFTVNQVGSSFSLHLPAFTLKGSRFMKLRNKISRAKRSGLRIDEVAYDEVAGEIDALDQRWLRGKGRHVKEIEFLVGQCGGPAQRERRLFVGRVEGAVVAYISYSPAYGSRAGWLHDLSRRDNDVSPGVMEAVNAHAIDTFRTEGAEWLHFGFTPFTRLDPGVEVSAASPVTGKFMRFLADHGEKVYPSASQLAYKEKWAPQLVLPEYLAFHGRARFGAIWQILRVTKSI
;
A
#
# COMPACT_ATOMS: atom_id res chain seq x y z
N MET A 1 3.26 -21.41 -24.82
CA MET A 1 4.64 -20.98 -24.52
C MET A 1 4.71 -19.69 -23.68
N SER A 2 3.73 -18.76 -23.71
CA SER A 2 3.84 -17.51 -22.91
C SER A 2 3.47 -17.63 -21.42
N THR A 3 2.65 -18.60 -21.01
CA THR A 3 2.21 -18.77 -19.62
C THR A 3 3.31 -19.27 -18.68
N THR A 4 4.23 -20.10 -19.19
CA THR A 4 5.32 -20.68 -18.39
C THR A 4 6.43 -19.65 -18.14
N GLU A 5 6.76 -18.80 -19.12
CA GLU A 5 7.74 -17.72 -18.95
C GLU A 5 7.22 -16.60 -18.04
N GLU A 6 5.94 -16.23 -18.14
CA GLU A 6 5.32 -15.27 -17.22
C GLU A 6 5.24 -15.81 -15.78
N SER A 7 4.95 -17.11 -15.61
CA SER A 7 4.99 -17.75 -14.28
C SER A 7 6.39 -17.74 -13.68
N VAL A 8 7.41 -18.10 -14.46
CA VAL A 8 8.81 -18.10 -13.99
C VAL A 8 9.28 -16.69 -13.64
N ALA A 9 8.88 -15.67 -14.41
CA ALA A 9 9.18 -14.27 -14.11
C ALA A 9 8.49 -13.80 -12.82
N PHE A 10 7.22 -14.16 -12.60
CA PHE A 10 6.51 -13.85 -11.37
C PHE A 10 7.14 -14.55 -10.16
N ASP A 11 7.46 -15.84 -10.27
CA ASP A 11 8.04 -16.62 -9.17
C ASP A 11 9.41 -16.08 -8.75
N SER A 12 10.21 -15.57 -9.71
CA SER A 12 11.52 -14.98 -9.46
C SER A 12 11.50 -13.74 -8.54
N VAL A 13 10.33 -13.10 -8.39
CA VAL A 13 10.13 -11.94 -7.50
C VAL A 13 9.19 -12.25 -6.34
N ALA A 14 8.17 -13.09 -6.54
CA ALA A 14 7.21 -13.45 -5.50
C ALA A 14 7.87 -14.27 -4.38
N GLN A 15 8.78 -15.18 -4.70
CA GLN A 15 9.47 -15.98 -3.70
C GLN A 15 10.42 -15.13 -2.82
N PRO A 16 11.34 -14.30 -3.38
CA PRO A 16 12.13 -13.40 -2.55
C PRO A 16 11.28 -12.39 -1.76
N LEU A 17 10.17 -11.90 -2.33
CA LEU A 17 9.26 -11.01 -1.61
C LEU A 17 8.69 -11.69 -0.36
N ARG A 18 8.17 -12.92 -0.48
CA ARG A 18 7.66 -13.70 0.66
C ARG A 18 8.71 -13.91 1.74
N LYS A 19 9.96 -14.10 1.34
CA LYS A 19 11.08 -14.43 2.23
C LYS A 19 11.68 -13.20 2.93
N TYR A 20 11.69 -12.05 2.27
CA TYR A 20 12.48 -10.89 2.71
C TYR A 20 11.67 -9.60 2.96
N ALA A 21 10.37 -9.59 2.66
CA ALA A 21 9.56 -8.40 2.87
C ALA A 21 9.26 -8.17 4.36
N GLU A 22 9.63 -6.98 4.85
CA GLU A 22 9.24 -6.47 6.18
C GLU A 22 8.22 -5.33 6.10
N ASN A 23 8.07 -4.67 4.94
CA ASN A 23 7.05 -3.66 4.76
C ASN A 23 5.67 -4.34 4.63
N PRO A 24 4.67 -4.01 5.46
CA PRO A 24 3.34 -4.63 5.34
C PRO A 24 2.61 -4.35 4.02
N SER A 25 3.05 -3.36 3.26
CA SER A 25 2.53 -3.04 1.92
C SER A 25 3.33 -3.73 0.80
N ALA A 26 4.34 -4.54 1.12
CA ALA A 26 5.29 -5.09 0.14
C ALA A 26 4.65 -5.80 -1.05
N PHE A 27 3.50 -6.45 -0.85
CA PHE A 27 2.78 -7.15 -1.92
C PHE A 27 2.42 -6.26 -3.11
N LEU A 28 2.29 -4.94 -2.89
CA LEU A 28 2.08 -3.96 -3.96
C LEU A 28 3.23 -3.94 -4.99
N ALA A 29 4.42 -4.41 -4.63
CA ALA A 29 5.52 -4.60 -5.57
C ALA A 29 5.16 -5.56 -6.72
N LEU A 30 4.16 -6.43 -6.54
CA LEU A 30 3.66 -7.37 -7.55
C LEU A 30 2.51 -6.79 -8.39
N ASN A 31 2.17 -5.52 -8.20
CA ASN A 31 1.18 -4.85 -9.05
C ASN A 31 1.68 -4.77 -10.50
N SER A 32 0.72 -4.84 -11.42
CA SER A 32 0.97 -4.74 -12.86
C SER A 32 1.71 -3.46 -13.21
N GLY A 33 2.60 -3.54 -14.20
CA GLY A 33 3.43 -2.41 -14.63
C GLY A 33 4.57 -2.04 -13.67
N THR A 34 4.83 -2.84 -12.63
CA THR A 34 6.05 -2.73 -11.83
C THR A 34 7.21 -3.40 -12.58
N GLU A 35 8.32 -2.68 -12.69
CA GLU A 35 9.58 -3.19 -13.23
C GLU A 35 10.45 -3.73 -12.08
N TYR A 36 11.31 -4.69 -12.39
CA TYR A 36 12.19 -5.32 -11.40
C TYR A 36 13.64 -5.22 -11.83
N PHE A 37 14.52 -4.87 -10.90
CA PHE A 37 15.95 -5.02 -11.06
C PHE A 37 16.43 -6.21 -10.26
N LEU A 38 17.06 -7.15 -10.96
CA LEU A 38 17.67 -8.37 -10.42
C LEU A 38 19.18 -8.28 -10.69
N ALA A 39 20.00 -8.58 -9.68
CA ALA A 39 21.45 -8.63 -9.85
C ALA A 39 21.93 -10.08 -10.03
N PRO A 40 22.81 -10.38 -11.01
CA PRO A 40 23.34 -11.73 -11.19
C PRO A 40 24.02 -12.26 -9.92
N GLY A 41 23.66 -13.47 -9.50
CA GLY A 41 24.25 -14.13 -8.33
C GLY A 41 23.81 -13.56 -6.97
N THR A 42 22.83 -12.66 -6.95
CA THR A 42 22.23 -12.14 -5.71
C THR A 42 20.76 -12.57 -5.65
N GLU A 43 20.36 -13.18 -4.53
CA GLU A 43 18.95 -13.43 -4.25
C GLU A 43 18.25 -12.09 -3.91
N GLY A 44 17.08 -11.85 -4.49
CA GLY A 44 16.32 -10.63 -4.23
C GLY A 44 16.27 -9.64 -5.40
N PHE A 45 15.51 -8.56 -5.20
CA PHE A 45 15.22 -7.58 -6.25
C PHE A 45 14.92 -6.18 -5.71
N VAL A 46 14.88 -5.22 -6.64
CA VAL A 46 14.36 -3.87 -6.42
C VAL A 46 13.14 -3.64 -7.31
N ALA A 47 11.99 -3.33 -6.72
CA ALA A 47 10.77 -2.96 -7.45
C ALA A 47 10.75 -1.46 -7.77
N TYR A 48 10.51 -1.10 -9.02
CA TYR A 48 10.46 0.31 -9.43
C TYR A 48 9.52 0.54 -10.61
N ARG A 49 9.26 1.82 -10.91
CA ARG A 49 8.69 2.27 -12.18
C ARG A 49 9.54 3.39 -12.77
N THR A 50 9.70 3.39 -14.08
CA THR A 50 10.38 4.48 -14.79
C THR A 50 9.44 5.65 -15.06
N ALA A 51 9.81 6.87 -14.63
CA ALA A 51 9.09 8.09 -14.96
C ALA A 51 10.01 9.29 -15.17
N GLY A 52 9.92 9.87 -16.37
CA GLY A 52 10.78 10.97 -16.78
C GLY A 52 12.25 10.60 -16.55
N GLY A 53 13.00 11.48 -15.86
CA GLY A 53 14.41 11.25 -15.51
C GLY A 53 14.66 10.35 -14.29
N TYR A 54 13.66 9.63 -13.78
CA TYR A 54 13.74 8.90 -12.51
C TYR A 54 13.32 7.43 -12.64
N LEU A 55 13.98 6.59 -11.85
CA LEU A 55 13.47 5.30 -11.41
C LEU A 55 12.85 5.53 -10.03
N VAL A 56 11.53 5.36 -9.93
CA VAL A 56 10.78 5.50 -8.68
C VAL A 56 10.67 4.12 -8.06
N GLN A 57 11.49 3.86 -7.06
CA GLN A 57 11.48 2.62 -6.30
C GLN A 57 10.32 2.57 -5.31
N PHE A 58 9.69 1.41 -5.19
CA PHE A 58 8.72 1.08 -4.17
C PHE A 58 9.34 0.23 -3.06
N GLY A 59 9.16 0.65 -1.81
CA GLY A 59 9.72 -0.06 -0.65
C GLY A 59 11.24 -0.04 -0.64
N GLY A 60 11.81 -0.82 0.29
CA GLY A 60 13.23 -1.09 0.37
C GLY A 60 13.73 -2.09 -0.68
N VAL A 61 14.88 -2.68 -0.40
CA VAL A 61 15.43 -3.77 -1.20
C VAL A 61 14.92 -5.10 -0.66
N PHE A 62 14.28 -5.90 -1.51
CA PHE A 62 13.76 -7.23 -1.16
C PHE A 62 14.85 -8.26 -1.35
N GLY A 63 15.71 -8.45 -0.35
CA GLY A 63 16.82 -9.40 -0.42
C GLY A 63 17.34 -9.82 0.96
N PRO A 64 18.26 -10.79 1.00
CA PRO A 64 18.84 -11.28 2.25
C PRO A 64 19.44 -10.17 3.08
N GLU A 65 19.30 -10.28 4.41
CA GLU A 65 20.02 -9.44 5.34
C GLU A 65 21.53 -9.49 5.04
N GLY A 66 22.18 -8.33 4.98
CA GLY A 66 23.59 -8.20 4.59
C GLY A 66 23.84 -8.00 3.08
N GLU A 67 22.97 -8.50 2.19
CA GLU A 67 23.13 -8.34 0.74
C GLU A 67 22.36 -7.12 0.18
N GLN A 68 21.42 -6.56 0.95
CA GLN A 68 20.58 -5.43 0.53
C GLN A 68 21.39 -4.21 0.08
N GLU A 69 22.49 -3.89 0.78
CA GLU A 69 23.34 -2.73 0.44
C GLU A 69 24.04 -2.91 -0.91
N LYS A 70 24.55 -4.11 -1.17
CA LYS A 70 25.20 -4.46 -2.43
C LYS A 70 24.20 -4.41 -3.58
N LEU A 71 23.00 -4.95 -3.38
CA LEU A 71 21.93 -4.92 -4.37
C LEU A 71 21.45 -3.48 -4.64
N LEU A 72 21.34 -2.63 -3.61
CA LEU A 72 21.05 -1.21 -3.78
C LEU A 72 22.13 -0.50 -4.62
N LYS A 73 23.42 -0.74 -4.34
CA LYS A 73 24.52 -0.15 -5.10
C LYS A 73 24.50 -0.59 -6.57
N ALA A 74 24.25 -1.87 -6.84
CA ALA A 74 24.09 -2.37 -8.20
C ALA A 74 22.90 -1.69 -8.92
N PHE A 75 21.78 -1.48 -8.22
CA PHE A 75 20.64 -0.74 -8.78
C PHE A 75 20.97 0.73 -9.08
N LEU A 76 21.76 1.39 -8.23
CA LEU A 76 22.23 2.75 -8.48
C LEU A 76 23.15 2.84 -9.71
N GLU A 77 24.02 1.84 -9.92
CA GLU A 77 24.85 1.73 -11.12
C GLU A 77 24.01 1.52 -12.37
N PHE A 78 23.01 0.64 -12.31
CA PHE A 78 22.03 0.45 -13.36
C PHE A 78 21.31 1.76 -13.71
N ALA A 79 20.82 2.50 -12.71
CA ALA A 79 20.17 3.79 -12.91
C ALA A 79 21.11 4.80 -13.59
N ARG A 80 22.38 4.87 -13.16
CA ARG A 80 23.41 5.71 -13.75
C ARG A 80 23.67 5.35 -15.22
N ALA A 81 23.78 4.06 -15.54
CA ALA A 81 23.95 3.59 -16.92
C ALA A 81 22.77 3.99 -17.82
N LYS A 82 21.55 3.99 -17.27
CA LYS A 82 20.33 4.47 -17.94
C LYS A 82 20.19 5.99 -17.94
N ARG A 83 21.16 6.74 -17.39
CA ARG A 83 21.12 8.21 -17.18
C ARG A 83 19.87 8.66 -16.41
N ARG A 84 19.44 7.86 -15.44
CA ARG A 84 18.30 8.13 -14.56
C ARG A 84 18.78 8.37 -13.12
N LYS A 85 17.96 9.08 -12.36
CA LYS A 85 18.10 9.23 -10.91
C LYS A 85 17.22 8.24 -10.17
N VAL A 86 17.50 7.99 -8.90
CA VAL A 86 16.67 7.13 -8.05
C VAL A 86 15.99 7.96 -6.98
N CYS A 87 14.70 7.74 -6.80
CA CYS A 87 13.99 8.08 -5.57
C CYS A 87 13.19 6.87 -5.11
N ALA A 88 13.05 6.67 -3.80
CA ALA A 88 12.34 5.55 -3.22
C ALA A 88 11.26 6.04 -2.26
N ILE A 89 10.11 5.38 -2.23
CA ILE A 89 8.95 5.75 -1.40
C ILE A 89 8.41 4.54 -0.65
N GLN A 90 7.80 4.79 0.52
CA GLN A 90 7.34 3.76 1.46
C GLN A 90 8.49 2.87 1.97
N LEU A 91 9.61 3.51 2.29
CA LEU A 91 10.69 2.84 3.02
C LEU A 91 10.29 2.67 4.49
N GLN A 92 10.57 1.51 5.08
CA GLN A 92 10.50 1.32 6.53
C GLN A 92 11.73 1.94 7.22
N ARG A 93 11.75 1.93 8.55
CA ARG A 93 12.88 2.50 9.32
C ARG A 93 14.23 1.86 8.98
N SER A 94 14.29 0.53 8.92
CA SER A 94 15.52 -0.22 8.57
C SER A 94 16.02 0.15 7.17
N ASP A 95 15.10 0.31 6.21
CA ASP A 95 15.42 0.78 4.87
C ASP A 95 15.95 2.22 4.91
N ALA A 96 15.30 3.12 5.63
CA ALA A 96 15.72 4.51 5.74
C ALA A 96 17.16 4.64 6.26
N ASP A 97 17.54 3.84 7.26
CA ASP A 97 18.90 3.80 7.80
C ASP A 97 19.91 3.23 6.79
N LEU A 98 19.55 2.20 6.01
CA LEU A 98 20.37 1.69 4.91
C LEU A 98 20.59 2.74 3.81
N TYR A 99 19.53 3.44 3.43
CA TYR A 99 19.56 4.43 2.34
C TYR A 99 20.39 5.65 2.72
N ALA A 100 20.29 6.09 3.98
CA ALA A 100 21.14 7.15 4.51
C ALA A 100 22.64 6.83 4.34
N ARG A 101 23.06 5.58 4.63
CA ARG A 101 24.46 5.14 4.42
C ARG A 101 24.86 5.08 2.95
N CYS A 102 23.89 4.87 2.05
CA CYS A 102 24.10 4.83 0.61
C CYS A 102 24.00 6.21 -0.06
N GLY A 103 24.12 7.31 0.69
CA GLY A 103 24.17 8.66 0.14
C GLY A 103 22.81 9.23 -0.28
N PHE A 104 21.71 8.69 0.25
CA PHE A 104 20.40 9.28 0.05
C PHE A 104 20.10 10.37 1.08
N THR A 105 19.42 11.42 0.64
CA THR A 105 18.62 12.26 1.56
C THR A 105 17.33 11.52 1.88
N VAL A 106 16.99 11.33 3.15
CA VAL A 106 15.84 10.51 3.58
C VAL A 106 14.99 11.28 4.59
N ASN A 107 13.70 11.44 4.32
CA ASN A 107 12.76 12.12 5.21
C ASN A 107 11.50 11.29 5.41
N GLN A 108 10.88 11.40 6.58
CA GLN A 108 9.55 10.85 6.79
C GLN A 108 8.56 11.52 5.82
N VAL A 109 7.76 10.70 5.14
CA VAL A 109 6.73 11.15 4.20
C VAL A 109 5.32 10.84 4.70
N GLY A 110 5.15 9.94 5.66
CA GLY A 110 3.88 9.68 6.31
C GLY A 110 3.97 8.50 7.28
N SER A 111 2.87 7.78 7.41
CA SER A 111 2.80 6.62 8.30
C SER A 111 1.89 5.52 7.79
N SER A 112 2.16 4.29 8.21
CA SER A 112 1.26 3.14 8.08
C SER A 112 0.64 2.78 9.43
N PHE A 113 -0.52 2.13 9.38
CA PHE A 113 -1.38 1.89 10.54
C PHE A 113 -1.78 0.41 10.58
N SER A 114 -1.69 -0.22 11.74
CA SER A 114 -1.94 -1.66 11.88
C SER A 114 -2.75 -1.98 13.12
N LEU A 115 -3.57 -3.03 13.00
CA LEU A 115 -4.27 -3.69 14.09
C LEU A 115 -3.52 -4.95 14.50
N HIS A 116 -3.25 -5.10 15.79
CA HIS A 116 -2.91 -6.38 16.38
C HIS A 116 -4.21 -7.15 16.64
N LEU A 117 -4.48 -8.14 15.80
CA LEU A 117 -5.75 -8.86 15.72
C LEU A 117 -6.10 -9.66 16.99
N PRO A 118 -5.16 -10.38 17.66
CA PRO A 118 -5.46 -11.09 18.89
C PRO A 118 -6.04 -10.17 19.98
N ALA A 119 -5.49 -8.96 20.13
CA ALA A 119 -5.92 -7.98 21.12
C ALA A 119 -7.04 -7.05 20.63
N PHE A 120 -7.44 -7.14 19.36
CA PHE A 120 -8.44 -6.23 18.80
C PHE A 120 -9.84 -6.54 19.34
N THR A 121 -10.64 -5.50 19.59
CA THR A 121 -12.05 -5.67 19.94
C THR A 121 -12.84 -4.43 19.57
N LEU A 122 -14.07 -4.64 19.11
CA LEU A 122 -15.04 -3.57 18.90
C LEU A 122 -15.85 -3.27 20.16
N LYS A 123 -15.60 -3.91 21.31
CA LYS A 123 -16.28 -3.62 22.59
C LYS A 123 -15.88 -2.25 23.16
N GLY A 124 -16.71 -1.69 24.03
CA GLY A 124 -16.43 -0.41 24.72
C GLY A 124 -17.01 0.84 24.04
N SER A 125 -17.03 1.96 24.76
CA SER A 125 -17.66 3.22 24.31
C SER A 125 -16.95 3.85 23.10
N ARG A 126 -15.63 3.70 23.00
CA ARG A 126 -14.80 4.19 21.86
C ARG A 126 -15.35 3.76 20.51
N PHE A 127 -15.81 2.52 20.40
CA PHE A 127 -16.28 1.92 19.14
C PHE A 127 -17.80 1.98 18.95
N MET A 128 -18.54 2.62 19.85
CA MET A 128 -20.01 2.67 19.79
C MET A 128 -20.51 3.22 18.44
N LYS A 129 -19.93 4.32 17.96
CA LYS A 129 -20.29 4.90 16.65
C LYS A 129 -20.02 3.94 15.49
N LEU A 130 -18.89 3.23 15.53
CA LEU A 130 -18.50 2.24 14.52
C LEU A 130 -19.46 1.05 14.53
N ARG A 131 -19.74 0.48 15.71
CA ARG A 131 -20.73 -0.62 15.86
C ARG A 131 -22.10 -0.21 15.35
N ASN A 132 -22.57 1.01 15.65
CA ASN A 132 -23.87 1.49 15.19
C ASN A 132 -23.94 1.61 13.66
N LYS A 133 -22.86 2.04 13.00
CA LYS A 133 -22.76 2.04 11.53
C LYS A 133 -22.82 0.62 10.96
N ILE A 134 -22.03 -0.30 11.52
CA ILE A 134 -22.00 -1.71 11.09
C ILE A 134 -23.40 -2.34 11.23
N SER A 135 -24.06 -2.17 12.38
CA SER A 135 -25.40 -2.70 12.60
C SER A 135 -26.45 -2.08 11.68
N ARG A 136 -26.32 -0.79 11.34
CA ARG A 136 -27.19 -0.14 10.35
C ARG A 136 -27.02 -0.77 8.96
N ALA A 137 -25.77 -0.97 8.51
CA ALA A 137 -25.50 -1.58 7.22
C ALA A 137 -26.02 -3.02 7.14
N LYS A 138 -25.84 -3.83 8.20
CA LYS A 138 -26.40 -5.20 8.26
C LYS A 138 -27.94 -5.21 8.19
N ARG A 139 -28.62 -4.25 8.84
CA ARG A 139 -30.08 -4.12 8.79
C ARG A 139 -30.63 -3.68 7.42
N SER A 140 -29.80 -3.10 6.55
CA SER A 140 -30.23 -2.73 5.19
C SER A 140 -30.10 -3.88 4.18
N GLY A 141 -30.15 -5.14 4.65
CA GLY A 141 -30.06 -6.33 3.79
C GLY A 141 -28.65 -6.67 3.29
N LEU A 142 -27.61 -6.05 3.84
CA LEU A 142 -26.22 -6.34 3.47
C LEU A 142 -25.83 -7.77 3.86
N ARG A 143 -25.45 -8.57 2.86
CA ARG A 143 -24.74 -9.85 3.02
C ARG A 143 -23.28 -9.66 2.67
N ILE A 144 -22.40 -10.41 3.34
CA ILE A 144 -20.96 -10.30 3.17
C ILE A 144 -20.42 -11.71 3.04
N ASP A 145 -19.67 -11.95 1.97
CA ASP A 145 -19.08 -13.25 1.66
C ASP A 145 -17.63 -13.05 1.24
N GLU A 146 -16.79 -14.03 1.53
CA GLU A 146 -15.49 -14.19 0.86
C GLU A 146 -15.71 -14.97 -0.44
N VAL A 147 -15.14 -14.51 -1.53
CA VAL A 147 -15.34 -15.10 -2.87
C VAL A 147 -14.03 -15.19 -3.63
N ALA A 148 -13.96 -16.13 -4.58
CA ALA A 148 -12.86 -16.13 -5.53
C ALA A 148 -13.07 -15.00 -6.56
N TYR A 149 -12.00 -14.31 -6.95
CA TYR A 149 -12.11 -13.20 -7.92
C TYR A 149 -12.77 -13.63 -9.24
N ASP A 150 -12.42 -14.82 -9.74
CA ASP A 150 -12.94 -15.33 -11.02
C ASP A 150 -14.47 -15.52 -11.03
N GLU A 151 -15.09 -15.73 -9.86
CA GLU A 151 -16.54 -15.87 -9.72
C GLU A 151 -17.29 -14.53 -9.85
N VAL A 152 -16.59 -13.42 -9.58
CA VAL A 152 -17.21 -12.09 -9.45
C VAL A 152 -16.50 -11.01 -10.27
N ALA A 153 -15.56 -11.37 -11.14
CA ALA A 153 -14.72 -10.43 -11.89
C ALA A 153 -15.57 -9.40 -12.66
N GLY A 154 -16.62 -9.85 -13.36
CA GLY A 154 -17.53 -8.96 -14.08
C GLY A 154 -18.34 -8.02 -13.18
N GLU A 155 -18.70 -8.46 -11.97
CA GLU A 155 -19.41 -7.62 -10.99
C GLU A 155 -18.48 -6.54 -10.40
N ILE A 156 -17.21 -6.89 -10.15
CA ILE A 156 -16.18 -5.96 -9.70
C ILE A 156 -15.90 -4.91 -10.77
N ASP A 157 -15.67 -5.34 -12.01
CA ASP A 157 -15.44 -4.43 -13.13
C ASP A 157 -16.62 -3.44 -13.28
N ALA A 158 -17.85 -3.94 -13.17
CA ALA A 158 -19.04 -3.10 -13.22
C ALA A 158 -19.10 -2.09 -12.06
N LEU A 159 -18.75 -2.52 -10.83
CA LEU A 159 -18.69 -1.63 -9.67
C LEU A 159 -17.59 -0.57 -9.84
N ASP A 160 -16.42 -0.96 -10.31
CA ASP A 160 -15.26 -0.10 -10.55
C ASP A 160 -15.58 1.02 -11.53
N GLN A 161 -16.27 0.67 -12.62
CA GLN A 161 -16.74 1.64 -13.59
C GLN A 161 -17.78 2.61 -13.00
N ARG A 162 -18.70 2.14 -12.13
CA ARG A 162 -19.66 3.03 -11.44
C ARG A 162 -18.95 3.95 -10.44
N TRP A 163 -18.03 3.41 -9.66
CA TRP A 163 -17.24 4.14 -8.68
C TRP A 163 -16.41 5.24 -9.35
N LEU A 164 -15.71 4.93 -10.44
CA LEU A 164 -14.95 5.89 -11.24
C LEU A 164 -15.84 7.02 -11.78
N ARG A 165 -16.99 6.67 -12.38
CA ARG A 165 -17.94 7.68 -12.89
C ARG A 165 -18.41 8.63 -11.79
N GLY A 166 -18.65 8.12 -10.58
CA GLY A 166 -19.06 8.92 -9.42
C GLY A 166 -17.98 9.87 -8.88
N LYS A 167 -16.70 9.62 -9.18
CA LYS A 167 -15.59 10.51 -8.79
C LYS A 167 -15.40 11.70 -9.74
N GLY A 168 -16.03 11.68 -10.92
CA GLY A 168 -15.98 12.74 -11.93
C GLY A 168 -15.04 12.42 -13.11
N ARG A 169 -15.28 13.08 -14.26
CA ARG A 169 -14.66 12.75 -15.57
C ARG A 169 -13.13 12.85 -15.63
N HIS A 170 -12.49 13.48 -14.65
CA HIS A 170 -11.03 13.71 -14.64
C HIS A 170 -10.28 12.85 -13.62
N VAL A 171 -10.98 12.02 -12.83
CA VAL A 171 -10.34 11.18 -11.82
C VAL A 171 -9.89 9.87 -12.46
N LYS A 172 -8.59 9.59 -12.35
CA LYS A 172 -7.98 8.31 -12.76
C LYS A 172 -7.83 7.40 -11.56
N GLU A 173 -7.78 6.10 -11.81
CA GLU A 173 -7.36 5.14 -10.79
C GLU A 173 -5.91 5.41 -10.40
N ILE A 174 -5.68 5.53 -9.09
CA ILE A 174 -4.33 5.63 -8.53
C ILE A 174 -3.72 4.22 -8.59
N GLU A 175 -2.48 4.14 -9.03
CA GLU A 175 -1.76 2.89 -9.20
C GLU A 175 -0.42 2.91 -8.45
N PHE A 176 0.32 1.81 -8.51
CA PHE A 176 1.65 1.61 -7.94
C PHE A 176 1.69 1.53 -6.41
N LEU A 177 1.26 2.58 -5.70
CA LEU A 177 1.22 2.63 -4.24
C LEU A 177 -0.15 2.22 -3.66
N VAL A 178 -1.03 1.71 -4.52
CA VAL A 178 -2.38 1.24 -4.20
C VAL A 178 -2.56 -0.12 -4.85
N GLY A 179 -3.27 -1.01 -4.19
CA GLY A 179 -3.60 -2.33 -4.70
C GLY A 179 -4.40 -2.33 -6.00
N GLN A 180 -4.45 -3.51 -6.60
CA GLN A 180 -5.31 -3.82 -7.74
C GLN A 180 -6.13 -5.07 -7.43
N CYS A 181 -7.28 -5.21 -8.09
CA CYS A 181 -7.96 -6.49 -8.24
C CYS A 181 -7.59 -7.08 -9.61
N GLY A 182 -7.42 -8.40 -9.66
CA GLY A 182 -6.97 -9.11 -10.84
C GLY A 182 -5.44 -9.09 -11.04
N GLY A 183 -5.04 -9.57 -12.22
CA GLY A 183 -3.64 -9.78 -12.58
C GLY A 183 -3.02 -11.05 -11.98
N PRO A 184 -1.73 -11.32 -12.27
CA PRO A 184 -1.08 -12.58 -11.93
C PRO A 184 -1.07 -12.89 -10.42
N ALA A 185 -0.99 -11.84 -9.59
CA ALA A 185 -0.94 -11.96 -8.14
C ALA A 185 -2.32 -12.15 -7.47
N GLN A 186 -3.42 -12.16 -8.23
CA GLN A 186 -4.78 -12.16 -7.66
C GLN A 186 -5.08 -13.40 -6.82
N ARG A 187 -4.50 -14.55 -7.17
CA ARG A 187 -4.73 -15.82 -6.46
C ARG A 187 -4.24 -15.81 -5.01
N GLU A 188 -3.33 -14.90 -4.69
CA GLU A 188 -2.79 -14.72 -3.34
C GLU A 188 -3.63 -13.74 -2.50
N ARG A 189 -4.51 -12.98 -3.15
CA ARG A 189 -5.36 -11.99 -2.49
C ARG A 189 -6.66 -12.62 -2.06
N ARG A 190 -7.16 -12.19 -0.91
CA ARG A 190 -8.49 -12.53 -0.43
C ARG A 190 -9.46 -11.42 -0.76
N LEU A 191 -10.68 -11.77 -1.13
CA LEU A 191 -11.66 -10.81 -1.60
C LEU A 191 -12.96 -10.99 -0.83
N PHE A 192 -13.36 -9.94 -0.13
CA PHE A 192 -14.62 -9.87 0.57
C PHE A 192 -15.55 -8.90 -0.14
N VAL A 193 -16.78 -9.34 -0.39
CA VAL A 193 -17.78 -8.63 -1.18
C VAL A 193 -19.03 -8.38 -0.34
N GLY A 194 -19.57 -7.17 -0.42
CA GLY A 194 -20.84 -6.80 0.17
C GLY A 194 -21.95 -6.83 -0.88
N ARG A 195 -23.03 -7.57 -0.64
CA ARG A 195 -24.21 -7.66 -1.50
C ARG A 195 -25.46 -7.09 -0.85
N VAL A 196 -26.27 -6.40 -1.65
CA VAL A 196 -27.64 -5.99 -1.30
C VAL A 196 -28.53 -6.45 -2.44
N GLU A 197 -29.60 -7.16 -2.11
CA GLU A 197 -30.55 -7.71 -3.13
C GLU A 197 -29.85 -8.55 -4.22
N GLY A 198 -28.76 -9.25 -3.85
CA GLY A 198 -27.98 -10.10 -4.75
C GLY A 198 -26.88 -9.39 -5.54
N ALA A 199 -26.90 -8.06 -5.64
CA ALA A 199 -25.90 -7.30 -6.40
C ALA A 199 -24.68 -6.93 -5.55
N VAL A 200 -23.46 -7.03 -6.10
CA VAL A 200 -22.24 -6.48 -5.46
C VAL A 200 -22.32 -4.95 -5.39
N VAL A 201 -22.29 -4.44 -4.16
CA VAL A 201 -22.31 -2.99 -3.88
C VAL A 201 -21.03 -2.48 -3.22
N ALA A 202 -20.16 -3.38 -2.76
CA ALA A 202 -18.86 -3.06 -2.19
C ALA A 202 -17.91 -4.26 -2.24
N TYR A 203 -16.61 -4.01 -2.21
CA TYR A 203 -15.63 -5.04 -1.92
C TYR A 203 -14.41 -4.48 -1.19
N ILE A 204 -13.68 -5.37 -0.52
CA ILE A 204 -12.34 -5.15 -0.01
C ILE A 204 -11.45 -6.32 -0.42
N SER A 205 -10.37 -6.01 -1.12
CA SER A 205 -9.28 -6.93 -1.43
C SER A 205 -8.21 -6.83 -0.35
N TYR A 206 -7.72 -7.97 0.10
CA TYR A 206 -6.67 -8.09 1.09
C TYR A 206 -5.47 -8.82 0.51
N SER A 207 -4.33 -8.14 0.51
CA SER A 207 -3.06 -8.70 0.06
C SER A 207 -2.28 -9.27 1.25
N PRO A 208 -1.50 -10.34 1.09
CA PRO A 208 -0.72 -10.89 2.19
C PRO A 208 0.40 -9.93 2.60
N ALA A 209 0.62 -9.81 3.92
CA ALA A 209 1.78 -9.15 4.51
C ALA A 209 2.70 -10.22 5.11
N TYR A 210 4.01 -10.05 4.94
CA TYR A 210 5.04 -11.01 5.34
C TYR A 210 5.97 -10.43 6.42
N GLY A 211 7.01 -11.20 6.77
CA GLY A 211 8.05 -10.78 7.71
C GLY A 211 7.59 -10.80 9.16
N SER A 212 8.21 -9.95 9.97
CA SER A 212 7.97 -9.88 11.43
C SER A 212 6.55 -9.46 11.83
N ARG A 213 5.75 -8.97 10.87
CA ARG A 213 4.35 -8.56 11.08
C ARG A 213 3.45 -9.21 10.05
N ALA A 214 3.57 -10.53 9.92
CA ALA A 214 2.78 -11.29 8.97
C ALA A 214 1.26 -11.17 9.23
N GLY A 215 0.48 -11.12 8.16
CA GLY A 215 -0.96 -10.91 8.24
C GLY A 215 -1.54 -10.47 6.92
N TRP A 216 -2.48 -9.51 6.97
CA TRP A 216 -3.18 -9.03 5.77
C TRP A 216 -3.10 -7.50 5.65
N LEU A 217 -2.92 -7.01 4.42
CA LEU A 217 -3.04 -5.62 4.05
C LEU A 217 -4.45 -5.37 3.51
N HIS A 218 -5.19 -4.45 4.11
CA HIS A 218 -6.41 -3.87 3.53
C HIS A 218 -6.03 -3.04 2.30
N ASP A 219 -6.03 -3.69 1.14
CA ASP A 219 -5.26 -3.27 -0.03
C ASP A 219 -6.06 -2.33 -0.94
N LEU A 220 -7.15 -2.84 -1.52
CA LEU A 220 -8.05 -2.08 -2.38
C LEU A 220 -9.46 -2.20 -1.87
N SER A 221 -10.18 -1.08 -1.82
CA SER A 221 -11.54 -1.06 -1.27
C SER A 221 -12.41 -0.09 -2.04
N ARG A 222 -13.54 -0.57 -2.55
CA ARG A 222 -14.48 0.25 -3.33
C ARG A 222 -15.90 -0.06 -2.94
N ARG A 223 -16.77 0.93 -3.14
CA ARG A 223 -18.21 0.82 -2.91
C ARG A 223 -18.97 1.67 -3.91
N ASP A 224 -20.22 1.31 -4.10
CA ASP A 224 -21.16 2.17 -4.81
C ASP A 224 -21.43 3.45 -4.00
N ASN A 225 -21.85 4.51 -4.69
CA ASN A 225 -22.10 5.80 -4.05
C ASN A 225 -23.39 5.78 -3.22
N ASP A 226 -24.37 4.99 -3.65
CA ASP A 226 -25.73 4.97 -3.09
C ASP A 226 -25.93 3.90 -1.99
N VAL A 227 -24.83 3.40 -1.39
CA VAL A 227 -24.92 2.41 -0.31
C VAL A 227 -25.08 3.04 1.08
N SER A 228 -25.77 2.30 1.95
CA SER A 228 -25.94 2.66 3.36
C SER A 228 -24.60 2.98 4.05
N PRO A 229 -24.53 4.03 4.88
CA PRO A 229 -23.35 4.31 5.68
C PRO A 229 -22.99 3.12 6.57
N GLY A 230 -21.73 2.67 6.51
CA GLY A 230 -21.25 1.53 7.29
C GLY A 230 -20.99 0.27 6.49
N VAL A 231 -21.31 0.20 5.19
CA VAL A 231 -21.08 -1.00 4.36
C VAL A 231 -19.60 -1.40 4.35
N MET A 232 -18.67 -0.48 4.09
CA MET A 232 -17.23 -0.78 4.12
C MET A 232 -16.78 -1.21 5.51
N GLU A 233 -17.29 -0.56 6.55
CA GLU A 233 -16.99 -0.93 7.92
C GLU A 233 -17.53 -2.31 8.27
N ALA A 234 -18.69 -2.70 7.73
CA ALA A 234 -19.27 -4.02 7.95
C ALA A 234 -18.46 -5.10 7.21
N VAL A 235 -18.07 -4.87 5.95
CA VAL A 235 -17.19 -5.78 5.19
C VAL A 235 -15.86 -5.97 5.91
N ASN A 236 -15.21 -4.87 6.33
CA ASN A 236 -13.94 -4.97 7.03
C ASN A 236 -14.07 -5.62 8.41
N ALA A 237 -15.18 -5.38 9.14
CA ALA A 237 -15.41 -6.04 10.42
C ALA A 237 -15.61 -7.56 10.26
N HIS A 238 -16.24 -8.00 9.17
CA HIS A 238 -16.37 -9.42 8.84
C HIS A 238 -15.01 -10.03 8.50
N ALA A 239 -14.22 -9.40 7.63
CA ALA A 239 -12.87 -9.87 7.31
C ALA A 239 -11.95 -9.94 8.55
N ILE A 240 -12.01 -8.94 9.44
CA ILE A 240 -11.28 -8.97 10.72
C ILE A 240 -11.65 -10.21 11.55
N ASP A 241 -12.93 -10.56 11.62
CA ASP A 241 -13.41 -11.72 12.39
C ASP A 241 -12.92 -13.04 11.77
N THR A 242 -12.97 -13.14 10.45
CA THR A 242 -12.42 -14.27 9.68
C THR A 242 -10.92 -14.44 9.95
N PHE A 243 -10.12 -13.40 9.72
CA PHE A 243 -8.66 -13.46 9.91
C PHE A 243 -8.27 -13.78 11.36
N ARG A 244 -9.03 -13.28 12.34
CA ARG A 244 -8.82 -13.61 13.75
C ARG A 244 -9.08 -15.08 14.05
N THR A 245 -10.17 -15.63 13.50
CA THR A 245 -10.53 -17.04 13.69
C THR A 245 -9.48 -17.97 13.11
N GLU A 246 -8.84 -17.55 12.03
CA GLU A 246 -7.74 -18.27 11.37
C GLU A 246 -6.37 -18.04 12.02
N GLY A 247 -6.30 -17.21 13.07
CA GLY A 247 -5.06 -16.96 13.81
C GLY A 247 -4.11 -15.95 13.19
N ALA A 248 -4.56 -15.09 12.27
CA ALA A 248 -3.73 -14.01 11.75
C ALA A 248 -3.37 -13.01 12.86
N GLU A 249 -2.11 -12.56 12.89
CA GLU A 249 -1.62 -11.63 13.92
C GLU A 249 -1.95 -10.17 13.61
N TRP A 250 -1.86 -9.78 12.34
CA TRP A 250 -1.93 -8.38 11.93
C TRP A 250 -2.95 -8.14 10.81
N LEU A 251 -3.64 -7.00 10.92
CA LEU A 251 -4.32 -6.35 9.79
C LEU A 251 -3.72 -4.96 9.59
N HIS A 252 -3.14 -4.70 8.43
CA HIS A 252 -2.55 -3.43 8.06
C HIS A 252 -3.51 -2.61 7.21
N PHE A 253 -3.69 -1.33 7.54
CA PHE A 253 -4.42 -0.40 6.69
C PHE A 253 -3.50 0.33 5.69
N GLY A 254 -2.23 -0.05 5.62
CA GLY A 254 -1.25 0.53 4.69
C GLY A 254 -0.90 1.98 4.99
N PHE A 255 -0.20 2.59 4.04
CA PHE A 255 0.37 3.93 4.11
C PHE A 255 -0.66 5.06 3.93
N THR A 256 -0.46 6.15 4.66
CA THR A 256 -1.10 7.44 4.39
C THR A 256 -0.02 8.54 4.33
N PRO A 257 0.20 9.19 3.18
CA PRO A 257 1.19 10.25 3.05
C PRO A 257 0.79 11.47 3.89
N PHE A 258 1.78 12.25 4.29
CA PHE A 258 1.66 13.53 4.99
C PHE A 258 0.86 13.46 6.30
N THR A 259 0.87 12.31 6.98
CA THR A 259 0.23 12.14 8.28
C THR A 259 1.23 11.67 9.31
N ARG A 260 0.98 12.01 10.58
CA ARG A 260 1.81 11.58 11.73
C ARG A 260 3.31 11.87 11.52
N LEU A 261 3.62 13.02 10.90
CA LEU A 261 4.99 13.48 10.72
C LEU A 261 5.57 13.86 12.08
N ASP A 262 6.66 13.22 12.47
CA ASP A 262 7.33 13.38 13.76
C ASP A 262 8.82 13.66 13.54
N PRO A 263 9.32 14.85 13.91
CA PRO A 263 10.75 15.14 13.83
C PRO A 263 11.64 14.16 14.62
N GLY A 264 11.11 13.50 15.65
CA GLY A 264 11.84 12.53 16.49
C GLY A 264 12.14 11.20 15.81
N VAL A 265 11.47 10.87 14.70
CA VAL A 265 11.71 9.62 13.96
C VAL A 265 12.51 9.84 12.67
N GLU A 266 12.94 11.06 12.39
CA GLU A 266 13.82 11.35 11.23
C GLU A 266 15.19 10.66 11.38
N VAL A 267 15.79 10.29 10.26
CA VAL A 267 17.14 9.72 10.22
C VAL A 267 18.20 10.82 10.09
N SER A 268 19.47 10.50 10.35
CA SER A 268 20.57 11.49 10.30
C SER A 268 20.74 12.16 8.93
N ALA A 269 20.36 11.47 7.85
CA ALA A 269 20.40 11.99 6.48
C ALA A 269 19.14 12.81 6.09
N ALA A 270 18.30 13.19 7.06
CA ALA A 270 17.13 14.02 6.82
C ALA A 270 17.49 15.45 6.44
N SER A 271 16.79 15.97 5.43
CA SER A 271 16.91 17.36 5.02
C SER A 271 15.89 18.23 5.74
N PRO A 272 16.31 19.28 6.46
CA PRO A 272 15.37 20.21 7.12
C PRO A 272 14.43 20.90 6.14
N VAL A 273 14.90 21.22 4.93
CA VAL A 273 14.11 21.85 3.87
C VAL A 273 13.03 20.89 3.36
N THR A 274 13.39 19.63 3.12
CA THR A 274 12.44 18.59 2.70
C THR A 274 11.41 18.32 3.79
N GLY A 275 11.82 18.21 5.05
CA GLY A 275 10.90 18.05 6.18
C GLY A 275 9.92 19.22 6.34
N LYS A 276 10.39 20.46 6.15
CA LYS A 276 9.49 21.64 6.12
C LYS A 276 8.48 21.55 4.98
N PHE A 277 8.91 21.11 3.80
CA PHE A 277 8.02 20.93 2.65
C PHE A 277 6.98 19.83 2.89
N MET A 278 7.34 18.69 3.50
CA MET A 278 6.38 17.63 3.81
C MET A 278 5.30 18.10 4.80
N ARG A 279 5.68 18.91 5.80
CA ARG A 279 4.71 19.54 6.72
C ARG A 279 3.80 20.53 6.00
N PHE A 280 4.36 21.34 5.10
CA PHE A 280 3.54 22.23 4.28
C PHE A 280 2.49 21.44 3.45
N LEU A 281 2.89 20.30 2.85
CA LEU A 281 1.95 19.41 2.16
C LEU A 281 0.93 18.76 3.08
N ALA A 282 1.30 18.44 4.33
CA ALA A 282 0.35 17.94 5.32
C ALA A 282 -0.74 18.98 5.63
N ASP A 283 -0.35 20.25 5.75
CA ASP A 283 -1.25 21.34 6.14
C ASP A 283 -2.11 21.86 4.97
N HIS A 284 -1.59 21.82 3.73
CA HIS A 284 -2.22 22.49 2.57
C HIS A 284 -2.44 21.58 1.34
N GLY A 285 -2.03 20.32 1.40
CA GLY A 285 -1.98 19.38 0.26
C GLY A 285 -3.26 18.58 0.01
N GLU A 286 -4.38 18.89 0.65
CA GLU A 286 -5.63 18.12 0.53
C GLU A 286 -6.11 17.99 -0.93
N LYS A 287 -5.87 19.01 -1.75
CA LYS A 287 -6.18 19.00 -3.19
C LYS A 287 -5.29 18.07 -4.01
N VAL A 288 -4.09 17.75 -3.52
CA VAL A 288 -3.13 16.85 -4.19
C VAL A 288 -3.37 15.41 -3.75
N TYR A 289 -3.60 15.18 -2.46
CA TYR A 289 -3.96 13.87 -1.94
C TYR A 289 -4.83 14.02 -0.67
N PRO A 290 -6.02 13.39 -0.61
CA PRO A 290 -6.97 13.57 0.49
C PRO A 290 -6.60 12.73 1.73
N SER A 291 -5.40 12.94 2.27
CA SER A 291 -4.83 12.19 3.39
C SER A 291 -5.72 12.18 4.64
N ALA A 292 -6.41 13.29 4.93
CA ALA A 292 -7.25 13.43 6.11
C ALA A 292 -8.41 12.41 6.12
N SER A 293 -9.08 12.21 4.97
CA SER A 293 -10.19 11.26 4.86
C SER A 293 -9.72 9.80 5.02
N GLN A 294 -8.58 9.46 4.43
CA GLN A 294 -7.94 8.15 4.57
C GLN A 294 -7.49 7.92 6.01
N LEU A 295 -6.89 8.92 6.66
CA LEU A 295 -6.49 8.83 8.06
C LEU A 295 -7.70 8.62 8.98
N ALA A 296 -8.77 9.41 8.81
CA ALA A 296 -10.00 9.29 9.59
C ALA A 296 -10.65 7.90 9.43
N TYR A 297 -10.58 7.30 8.23
CA TYR A 297 -10.99 5.92 8.03
C TYR A 297 -10.16 4.96 8.90
N LYS A 298 -8.83 5.09 8.95
CA LYS A 298 -7.95 4.19 9.71
C LYS A 298 -8.12 4.38 11.23
N GLU A 299 -8.19 5.63 11.69
CA GLU A 299 -8.26 5.96 13.11
C GLU A 299 -9.55 5.49 13.80
N LYS A 300 -10.65 5.30 13.06
CA LYS A 300 -11.89 4.75 13.65
C LYS A 300 -11.75 3.30 14.12
N TRP A 301 -10.79 2.57 13.56
CA TRP A 301 -10.40 1.22 14.00
C TRP A 301 -9.38 1.28 15.14
N ALA A 302 -8.86 2.48 15.41
CA ALA A 302 -7.98 2.81 16.51
C ALA A 302 -6.76 1.87 16.60
N PRO A 303 -5.87 1.97 15.60
CA PRO A 303 -4.72 1.10 15.42
C PRO A 303 -3.79 1.14 16.62
N GLN A 304 -3.25 -0.03 16.98
CA GLN A 304 -2.29 -0.15 18.08
C GLN A 304 -0.85 0.12 17.63
N LEU A 305 -0.56 -0.01 16.33
CA LEU A 305 0.76 0.22 15.77
C LEU A 305 0.70 1.26 14.65
N VAL A 306 1.53 2.29 14.78
CA VAL A 306 1.74 3.32 13.77
C VAL A 306 3.23 3.36 13.46
N LEU A 307 3.59 3.22 12.19
CA LEU A 307 4.98 3.16 11.75
C LEU A 307 5.28 4.36 10.84
N PRO A 308 6.45 5.00 10.98
CA PRO A 308 6.87 6.00 10.02
C PRO A 308 7.23 5.35 8.69
N GLU A 309 6.85 6.01 7.60
CA GLU A 309 7.18 5.64 6.23
C GLU A 309 8.02 6.77 5.63
N TYR A 310 9.09 6.41 4.93
CA TYR A 310 10.08 7.37 4.47
C TYR A 310 10.13 7.47 2.94
N LEU A 311 10.59 8.63 2.49
CA LEU A 311 10.93 8.96 1.12
C LEU A 311 12.43 9.25 1.05
N ALA A 312 13.09 8.72 0.03
CA ALA A 312 14.52 8.89 -0.18
C ALA A 312 14.84 9.41 -1.58
N PHE A 313 15.85 10.27 -1.68
CA PHE A 313 16.42 10.75 -2.95
C PHE A 313 17.91 10.48 -2.98
N HIS A 314 18.42 9.82 -4.03
CA HIS A 314 19.86 9.61 -4.15
C HIS A 314 20.57 10.95 -4.39
N GLY A 315 21.46 11.35 -3.46
CA GLY A 315 22.01 12.70 -3.37
C GLY A 315 21.02 13.72 -2.79
N ARG A 316 21.08 14.98 -3.23
CA ARG A 316 20.21 16.06 -2.74
C ARG A 316 18.76 15.85 -3.19
N ALA A 317 17.81 16.05 -2.29
CA ALA A 317 16.38 16.05 -2.59
C ALA A 317 16.02 17.02 -3.74
N ARG A 318 15.19 16.56 -4.67
CA ARG A 318 14.73 17.35 -5.83
C ARG A 318 13.22 17.31 -5.92
N PHE A 319 12.56 18.46 -5.88
CA PHE A 319 11.09 18.54 -5.98
C PHE A 319 10.55 17.93 -7.28
N GLY A 320 11.31 17.98 -8.38
CA GLY A 320 10.94 17.30 -9.62
C GLY A 320 10.76 15.77 -9.49
N ALA A 321 11.38 15.14 -8.49
CA ALA A 321 11.18 13.72 -8.19
C ALA A 321 9.81 13.46 -7.53
N ILE A 322 9.35 14.37 -6.67
CA ILE A 322 8.00 14.30 -6.07
C ILE A 322 6.93 14.37 -7.17
N TRP A 323 7.14 15.23 -8.17
CA TRP A 323 6.28 15.28 -9.35
C TRP A 323 6.27 13.97 -10.14
N GLN A 324 7.42 13.30 -10.30
CA GLN A 324 7.44 11.97 -10.95
C GLN A 324 6.76 10.89 -10.11
N ILE A 325 6.87 10.95 -8.79
CA ILE A 325 6.12 10.05 -7.88
C ILE A 325 4.62 10.21 -8.12
N LEU A 326 4.10 11.45 -8.13
CA LEU A 326 2.69 11.72 -8.42
C LEU A 326 2.27 11.24 -9.83
N ARG A 327 3.18 11.27 -10.81
CA ARG A 327 2.93 10.73 -12.16
C ARG A 327 2.87 9.20 -12.19
N VAL A 328 3.78 8.48 -11.55
CA VAL A 328 3.75 7.00 -11.54
C VAL A 328 2.55 6.43 -10.80
N THR A 329 2.02 7.21 -9.85
CA THR A 329 0.79 6.87 -9.13
C THR A 329 -0.48 7.30 -9.84
N LYS A 330 -0.39 7.93 -11.03
CA LYS A 330 -1.53 8.53 -11.74
C LYS A 330 -2.34 9.52 -10.89
N SER A 331 -1.70 10.17 -9.92
CA SER A 331 -2.33 11.18 -9.05
C SER A 331 -2.48 12.53 -9.74
N ILE A 332 -1.80 12.75 -10.87
CA ILE A 332 -1.86 13.95 -11.72
C ILE A 332 -1.84 13.63 -13.21
#